data_AF-A0A952B845-F1
#
_entry.id   AF-A0A952B845-F1
#
_cell.length_a   1.000
_cell.length_b   1.000
_cell.length_c   1.000
_cell.angle_alpha   90.00
_cell.angle_beta   90.00
_cell.angle_gamma   90.00
#
_symmetry.space_group_name_H-M   'P 1'
#
loop_
_entity.id
_entity.type
_entity.pdbx_description
1 polymer ?
#
loop_
_entity_poly.entity_id
_entity_poly.type
_entity_poly.pdbx_seq_one_letter_code
_entity_poly.pdbx_strand_id
1 'polypeptide(L)'
;MRLAPQGWKEKHLDNPAETKQLSAEIPECPVEQKVQKSTWARLIKKVYGTDPLVCPRCGADMKILAIVIDPGETEKILKAFWLRSAGLLPILTWLL
;
A
#
# COMPACT_ATOMS: atom_id res chain seq x y z
N MET A 1 3.36 -15.19 6.25
CA MET A 1 2.85 -14.06 7.08
C MET A 1 3.97 -13.55 7.99
N ARG A 2 4.52 -12.36 7.69
CA ARG A 2 5.37 -11.66 8.66
C ARG A 2 4.45 -11.06 9.71
N LEU A 3 4.33 -11.73 10.85
CA LEU A 3 3.67 -11.14 12.01
C LEU A 3 4.54 -9.98 12.51
N ALA A 4 3.90 -8.97 13.09
CA ALA A 4 4.63 -7.91 13.77
C ALA A 4 5.65 -8.53 14.75
N PRO A 5 6.86 -7.96 14.90
CA PRO A 5 7.87 -8.51 15.78
C PRO A 5 7.31 -8.71 17.20
N GLN A 6 7.72 -9.79 17.87
CA GLN A 6 7.32 -10.02 19.25
C GLN A 6 7.77 -8.85 20.14
N GLY A 7 6.89 -8.41 21.04
CA GLY A 7 7.11 -7.24 21.90
C GLY A 7 6.94 -5.87 21.23
N TRP A 8 6.48 -5.79 19.97
CA TRP A 8 6.14 -4.48 19.34
C TRP A 8 5.07 -3.72 20.14
N LYS A 9 4.09 -4.44 20.70
CA LYS A 9 3.05 -3.84 21.55
C LYS A 9 3.60 -3.35 22.89
N GLU A 10 4.47 -4.10 23.54
CA GLU A 10 5.06 -3.75 24.83
C GLU A 10 5.92 -2.48 24.75
N LYS A 11 6.68 -2.31 23.66
CA LYS A 11 7.53 -1.12 23.44
C LYS A 11 6.75 0.18 23.24
N HIS A 12 5.49 0.10 22.80
CA HIS A 12 4.70 1.28 22.41
C HIS A 12 3.42 1.48 23.23
N LEU A 13 3.00 0.51 24.05
CA LEU A 13 1.86 0.67 24.96
C LEU A 13 2.27 1.21 26.33
N ASP A 14 3.52 0.99 26.75
CA ASP A 14 3.97 1.27 28.12
C ASP A 14 4.95 2.47 28.23
N ASN A 15 5.04 3.34 27.22
CA ASN A 15 5.75 4.62 27.35
C ASN A 15 4.77 5.76 27.73
N PRO A 16 4.60 6.09 29.02
CA PRO A 16 3.77 7.21 29.43
C PRO A 16 4.31 8.58 28.95
N ALA A 17 5.54 8.67 28.44
CA ALA A 17 6.08 9.88 27.83
C ALA A 17 5.58 10.12 26.39
N GLU A 18 5.33 9.06 25.59
CA GLU A 18 4.69 9.21 24.27
C GLU A 18 3.19 9.50 24.41
N THR A 19 2.56 9.01 25.48
CA THR A 19 1.14 9.31 25.78
C THR A 19 0.94 10.77 26.21
N LYS A 20 1.93 11.43 26.81
CA LYS A 20 1.80 12.83 27.25
C LYS A 20 2.02 13.85 26.13
N GLN A 21 2.66 13.47 25.04
CA GLN A 21 2.94 14.39 23.92
C GLN A 21 2.02 14.18 22.71
N LEU A 22 1.20 13.12 22.69
CA LEU A 22 0.09 12.94 21.74
C LEU A 22 -1.29 13.31 22.31
N SER A 23 -1.37 13.72 23.58
CA SER A 23 -2.60 14.28 24.18
C SER A 23 -2.71 15.80 24.07
N ALA A 24 -1.85 16.46 23.28
CA ALA A 24 -2.13 17.81 22.82
C ALA A 24 -3.30 17.74 21.83
N GLU A 25 -4.52 17.76 22.39
CA GLU A 25 -5.80 17.93 21.72
C GLU A 25 -5.85 17.25 20.34
N ILE A 26 -6.17 15.94 20.30
CA ILE A 26 -6.82 15.44 19.08
C ILE A 26 -8.11 16.27 19.00
N PRO A 27 -8.25 17.20 18.03
CA PRO A 27 -9.53 17.87 17.86
C PRO A 27 -10.52 16.75 17.66
N GLU A 28 -11.61 16.72 18.43
CA GLU A 28 -12.65 15.70 18.27
C GLU A 28 -12.94 15.57 16.78
N CYS A 29 -12.46 14.49 16.17
CA CYS A 29 -12.56 14.34 14.73
C CYS A 29 -14.07 14.25 14.46
N PRO A 30 -14.66 15.11 13.61
CA PRO A 30 -16.07 15.02 13.27
C PRO A 30 -16.46 13.57 13.04
N VAL A 31 -17.59 13.13 13.59
CA VAL A 31 -18.02 11.72 13.64
C VAL A 31 -17.89 11.03 12.28
N GLU A 32 -18.09 11.78 11.19
CA GLU A 32 -17.86 11.35 9.80
C GLU A 32 -16.44 10.85 9.51
N GLN A 33 -15.39 11.53 10.01
CA GLN A 33 -14.00 11.13 9.82
C GLN A 33 -13.67 9.82 10.55
N LYS A 34 -14.26 9.59 11.73
CA LYS A 34 -14.12 8.33 12.48
C LYS A 34 -14.77 7.17 11.73
N VAL A 35 -15.94 7.41 11.13
CA VAL A 35 -16.64 6.44 10.28
C VAL A 35 -15.85 6.14 8.99
N GLN A 36 -15.27 7.15 8.34
CA GLN A 36 -14.41 6.97 7.16
C GLN A 36 -13.17 6.12 7.47
N LYS A 37 -12.48 6.40 8.57
CA LYS A 37 -11.34 5.60 9.05
C LYS A 37 -11.74 4.14 9.30
N SER A 38 -12.93 3.91 9.88
CA SER A 38 -13.45 2.55 10.11
C SER A 38 -13.79 1.81 8.81
N THR A 39 -14.31 2.52 7.81
CA THR A 39 -14.66 1.97 6.51
C THR A 39 -13.41 1.57 5.73
N TRP A 40 -12.40 2.45 5.70
CA TRP A 40 -11.11 2.16 5.07
C TRP A 40 -10.43 0.95 5.72
N ALA A 41 -10.38 0.88 7.05
CA ALA A 41 -9.83 -0.27 7.77
C ALA A 41 -10.54 -1.59 7.38
N ARG A 42 -11.88 -1.56 7.24
CA ARG A 42 -12.66 -2.72 6.79
C ARG A 42 -12.34 -3.12 5.33
N LEU A 43 -12.08 -2.16 4.44
CA LEU A 43 -11.69 -2.42 3.06
C LEU A 43 -10.28 -3.00 2.96
N ILE A 44 -9.32 -2.41 3.67
CA ILE A 44 -7.94 -2.91 3.73
C ILE A 44 -7.88 -4.35 4.24
N LYS A 45 -8.71 -4.70 5.24
CA LYS A 45 -8.79 -6.09 5.74
C LYS A 45 -9.12 -7.12 4.65
N LYS A 46 -9.88 -6.75 3.61
CA LYS A 46 -10.23 -7.68 2.52
C LYS A 46 -9.04 -7.99 1.60
N VAL A 47 -8.11 -7.05 1.45
CA VAL A 47 -6.95 -7.20 0.55
C VAL A 47 -5.68 -7.66 1.27
N TYR A 48 -5.61 -7.54 2.60
CA TYR A 48 -4.44 -7.91 3.41
C TYR A 48 -4.19 -9.42 3.57
N GLY A 49 -5.09 -10.27 3.05
CA GLY A 49 -4.97 -11.74 3.16
C GLY A 49 -3.98 -12.38 2.20
N THR A 50 -3.51 -11.63 1.19
CA THR A 50 -2.57 -12.11 0.18
C THR A 50 -1.20 -11.50 0.43
N ASP A 51 -0.16 -12.33 0.45
CA ASP A 51 1.23 -11.84 0.51
C ASP A 51 1.65 -11.40 -0.91
N PRO A 52 1.77 -10.08 -1.19
CA PRO A 52 2.11 -9.60 -2.52
C PRO A 52 3.57 -9.91 -2.89
N LEU A 53 4.38 -10.40 -1.93
CA LEU A 53 5.76 -10.79 -2.14
C LEU A 53 5.91 -12.28 -2.44
N VAL A 54 4.81 -12.99 -2.71
CA VAL A 54 4.83 -14.38 -3.20
C VAL A 54 4.22 -14.42 -4.59
N CYS A 55 4.96 -14.98 -5.55
CA CYS A 55 4.45 -15.16 -6.91
C CYS A 55 3.25 -16.12 -6.89
N PRO A 56 2.05 -15.72 -7.37
CA PRO A 56 0.88 -16.60 -7.36
C PRO A 56 0.98 -17.76 -8.37
N ARG A 57 1.96 -17.71 -9.28
CA ARG A 57 2.15 -18.70 -10.35
C ARG A 57 3.12 -19.81 -9.96
N CYS A 58 4.21 -19.47 -9.25
CA CYS A 58 5.27 -20.41 -8.89
C CYS A 58 5.62 -20.47 -7.40
N GLY A 59 5.05 -19.60 -6.57
CA GLY A 59 5.29 -19.57 -5.12
C GLY A 59 6.65 -18.98 -4.70
N ALA A 60 7.45 -18.47 -5.65
CA ALA A 60 8.74 -17.87 -5.34
C ALA A 60 8.60 -16.50 -4.64
N ASP A 61 9.58 -16.19 -3.79
CA ASP A 61 9.69 -14.89 -3.13
C ASP A 61 10.02 -13.77 -4.13
N MET A 62 9.26 -12.69 -4.08
CA MET A 62 9.46 -11.46 -4.83
C MET A 62 10.05 -10.37 -3.92
N LYS A 63 10.83 -9.45 -4.52
CA LYS A 63 11.49 -8.35 -3.80
C LYS A 63 10.98 -7.01 -4.31
N ILE A 64 10.74 -6.08 -3.39
CA ILE A 64 10.50 -4.67 -3.73
C ILE A 64 11.85 -4.07 -4.13
N LEU A 65 11.95 -3.58 -5.36
CA LEU A 65 13.17 -2.96 -5.87
C LEU A 65 13.22 -1.45 -5.61
N ALA A 66 12.08 -0.78 -5.73
CA ALA A 66 11.95 0.66 -5.52
C ALA A 66 10.49 1.03 -5.18
N ILE A 67 10.33 2.15 -4.48
CA ILE A 67 9.03 2.82 -4.29
C ILE A 67 9.09 4.11 -5.11
N VAL A 68 8.24 4.22 -6.13
CA VAL A 68 8.19 5.38 -7.03
C VAL A 68 6.98 6.22 -6.63
N ILE A 69 7.24 7.46 -6.20
CA ILE A 69 6.20 8.40 -5.76
C ILE A 69 5.96 9.47 -6.83
N ASP A 70 7.01 9.82 -7.59
CA ASP A 70 6.92 10.81 -8.64
C ASP A 70 6.04 10.32 -9.80
N PRO A 71 5.01 11.08 -10.21
CA PRO A 71 4.11 10.68 -11.28
C PRO A 71 4.80 10.67 -12.65
N GLY A 72 5.78 11.56 -12.89
CA GLY A 72 6.53 11.61 -14.14
C GLY A 72 7.43 10.38 -14.32
N GLU A 73 8.11 9.94 -13.26
CA GLU A 73 8.89 8.69 -13.27
C GLU A 73 8.00 7.47 -13.44
N THR A 74 6.84 7.46 -12.79
CA THR A 74 5.84 6.39 -12.96
C THR A 74 5.39 6.29 -14.42
N GLU A 75 5.10 7.42 -15.07
CA GLU A 75 4.70 7.46 -16.48
C GLU A 75 5.82 6.96 -17.41
N LYS A 76 7.08 7.37 -17.18
CA LYS A 76 8.23 6.90 -17.97
C LYS A 76 8.42 5.38 -17.85
N ILE A 77 8.36 4.84 -16.63
CA ILE A 77 8.50 3.40 -16.37
C ILE A 77 7.37 2.63 -17.05
N LEU A 78 6.13 3.09 -16.91
CA LEU A 78 4.98 2.45 -17.54
C LEU A 78 5.11 2.47 -19.06
N LYS A 79 5.39 3.62 -19.68
CA LYS A 79 5.60 3.72 -21.14
C LYS A 79 6.66 2.72 -21.61
N ALA A 80 7.83 2.71 -20.97
CA ALA A 80 8.91 1.79 -21.33
C ALA A 80 8.50 0.30 -21.23
N PHE A 81 7.70 -0.06 -20.22
CA PHE A 81 7.19 -1.43 -20.05
C PHE A 81 6.16 -1.81 -21.13
N TRP A 82 5.20 -0.94 -21.42
CA TRP A 82 4.15 -1.18 -22.42
C TRP A 82 4.72 -1.27 -23.85
N LEU A 83 5.73 -0.48 -24.19
CA LEU A 83 6.43 -0.59 -25.48
C LEU A 83 7.12 -1.95 -25.68
N ARG A 84 7.48 -2.65 -24.58
CA ARG A 84 8.09 -3.97 -24.62
C ARG A 84 7.06 -5.11 -24.70
N SER A 85 5.91 -4.95 -24.06
CA SER A 85 4.84 -5.98 -24.02
C SER A 85 3.89 -5.91 -25.22
N ALA A 86 3.70 -4.73 -25.80
CA ALA A 86 3.04 -4.58 -27.08
C ALA A 86 4.02 -4.97 -28.19
N GLY A 87 4.17 -6.26 -28.45
CA GLY A 87 4.69 -6.70 -29.74
C GLY A 87 3.82 -6.09 -30.83
N LEU A 88 4.37 -5.16 -31.60
CA LEU A 88 3.83 -4.55 -32.83
C LEU A 88 2.37 -4.94 -33.15
N LEU A 89 1.41 -4.31 -32.49
CA LEU A 89 0.08 -4.17 -33.08
C LEU A 89 -0.01 -2.73 -33.58
N PRO A 90 -0.02 -2.52 -34.90
CA PRO A 90 -0.08 -1.19 -35.47
C PRO A 90 -1.38 -0.52 -35.02
N ILE A 91 -1.35 0.81 -35.02
CA ILE A 91 -2.33 1.77 -34.49
C ILE A 91 -3.70 1.69 -35.24
N LEU A 92 -3.96 0.63 -36.02
CA LEU A 92 -5.09 0.48 -36.94
C LEU A 92 -6.22 -0.44 -36.43
N THR A 93 -6.29 -0.76 -35.14
CA THR A 93 -7.44 -1.49 -34.57
C THR A 93 -8.44 -0.61 -33.81
N TRP A 94 -8.26 0.71 -33.84
CA TRP A 94 -9.21 1.69 -33.25
C TRP A 94 -9.93 2.53 -34.31
N LEU A 95 -10.36 1.92 -35.41
CA LEU A 95 -11.29 2.55 -36.35
C LEU A 95 -12.23 1.54 -37.04
N LEU A 96 -12.87 0.68 -36.24
CA LEU A 96 -14.09 -0.03 -36.62
C LEU A 96 -15.03 -0.08 -35.41
#